data_AF-A0A8C0JTH0-F1
#
_entry.id   AF-A0A8C0JTH0-F1
#
_cell.length_a   1.000
_cell.length_b   1.000
_cell.length_c   1.000
_cell.angle_alpha   90.00
_cell.angle_beta   90.00
_cell.angle_gamma   90.00
#
_symmetry.space_group_name_H-M   'P 1'
#
loop_
_entity.id
_entity.type
_entity.pdbx_description
1 polymer ?
#
loop_
_entity_poly.entity_id
_entity_poly.type
_entity_poly.pdbx_seq_one_letter_code
_entity_poly.pdbx_strand_id
1 'polypeptide(L)'
;MQVLAAGRRLPSVFHPGRYESETPSRPGYKAGGPAAPADRRLPWLHARPTPRPGLRAAPVGGLPGTMEWVWALVLLAALGSARAESDCRVSNFQVKKNFDKARFAGTWYAMAKKDPEGLFLQDNIVAEFSVDENGRMSATAKGRVRLLNNWDVCADMVGTFTDTEDPAKFKMKYWGVASFLQKGNDDHWIIDTDYDTYAVQYSCRLLNLDGTCADSYSFVFSRDPNGLPLEAQKIVRQRQEELCLARQYRLIVHNGYCDGRSEPNTL
;
A
#
# COMPACT_ATOMS: atom_id res chain seq x y z
N MET A 1 -34.54 52.13 -28.54
CA MET A 1 -35.13 51.38 -29.68
C MET A 1 -34.58 49.97 -29.61
N GLN A 2 -35.47 48.98 -29.78
CA GLN A 2 -35.30 47.54 -29.52
C GLN A 2 -34.00 46.92 -30.07
N VAL A 3 -33.56 45.80 -29.49
CA VAL A 3 -33.44 44.51 -30.21
C VAL A 3 -33.16 43.34 -29.24
N LEU A 4 -34.18 42.48 -29.15
CA LEU A 4 -34.21 41.01 -29.13
C LEU A 4 -33.55 40.19 -28.00
N ALA A 5 -34.42 39.65 -27.16
CA ALA A 5 -34.25 38.42 -26.40
C ALA A 5 -34.20 37.19 -27.34
N ALA A 6 -33.25 36.28 -27.09
CA ALA A 6 -33.20 34.96 -27.71
C ALA A 6 -33.22 33.89 -26.61
N GLY A 7 -34.38 33.26 -26.45
CA GLY A 7 -34.55 32.08 -25.60
C GLY A 7 -33.83 30.87 -26.19
N ARG A 8 -32.99 30.21 -25.38
CA ARG A 8 -32.37 28.93 -25.73
C ARG A 8 -33.15 27.78 -25.10
N ARG A 9 -33.56 26.85 -25.96
CA ARG A 9 -34.25 25.60 -25.65
C ARG A 9 -33.29 24.62 -24.95
N LEU A 10 -33.74 24.04 -23.85
CA LEU A 10 -33.16 22.85 -23.21
C LEU A 10 -33.52 21.59 -24.01
N PRO A 11 -32.61 20.62 -24.20
CA PRO A 11 -32.99 19.31 -24.69
C PRO A 11 -33.12 18.27 -23.57
N SER A 12 -34.21 17.51 -23.69
CA SER A 12 -34.29 16.06 -23.54
C SER A 12 -34.13 15.42 -22.15
N VAL A 13 -35.29 15.08 -21.61
CA VAL A 13 -35.57 14.11 -20.54
C VAL A 13 -34.92 12.75 -20.84
N PHE A 14 -34.11 12.24 -19.92
CA PHE A 14 -33.54 10.89 -19.93
C PHE A 14 -34.50 9.93 -19.21
N HIS A 15 -34.90 8.83 -19.86
CA HIS A 15 -35.66 7.74 -19.24
C HIS A 15 -34.69 6.71 -18.62
N PRO A 16 -34.95 6.20 -17.40
CA PRO A 16 -34.15 5.14 -16.83
C PRO A 16 -34.55 3.78 -17.42
N GLY A 17 -33.61 3.16 -18.14
CA GLY A 17 -33.70 1.78 -18.59
C GLY A 17 -33.62 0.80 -17.41
N ARG A 18 -34.56 -0.13 -17.38
CA ARG A 18 -34.70 -1.24 -16.44
C ARG A 18 -33.52 -2.22 -16.62
N TYR A 19 -32.70 -2.41 -15.60
CA TYR A 19 -31.63 -3.42 -15.60
C TYR A 19 -32.20 -4.74 -15.03
N GLU A 20 -32.41 -5.73 -15.88
CA GLU A 20 -32.74 -7.10 -15.47
C GLU A 20 -31.48 -7.81 -14.98
N SER A 21 -31.59 -8.42 -13.81
CA SER A 21 -30.54 -9.20 -13.16
C SER A 21 -30.56 -10.65 -13.68
N GLU A 22 -29.66 -11.02 -14.57
CA GLU A 22 -29.44 -12.42 -14.95
C GLU A 22 -28.29 -13.03 -14.13
N THR A 23 -28.61 -14.12 -13.44
CA THR A 23 -27.71 -14.95 -12.64
C THR A 23 -27.05 -16.01 -13.54
N PRO A 24 -25.73 -16.22 -13.50
CA PRO A 24 -25.11 -17.22 -14.37
C PRO A 24 -25.19 -18.61 -13.75
N SER A 25 -25.89 -19.52 -14.43
CA SER A 25 -25.86 -20.96 -14.19
C SER A 25 -24.90 -21.63 -15.20
N ARG A 26 -23.89 -22.34 -14.69
CA ARG A 26 -23.16 -23.44 -15.37
C ARG A 26 -23.78 -24.76 -14.91
N PRO A 27 -23.63 -25.95 -15.57
CA PRO A 27 -22.58 -26.32 -16.55
C PRO A 27 -23.04 -27.21 -17.73
N GLY A 28 -22.14 -27.49 -18.68
CA GLY A 28 -22.32 -28.59 -19.63
C GLY A 28 -21.15 -28.76 -20.60
N TYR A 29 -20.14 -29.57 -20.23
CA TYR A 29 -19.10 -30.05 -21.15
C TYR A 29 -19.70 -31.09 -22.09
N LYS A 30 -19.66 -30.86 -23.41
CA LYS A 30 -19.96 -31.88 -24.43
C LYS A 30 -18.66 -32.45 -25.00
N ALA A 31 -18.48 -33.75 -24.84
CA ALA A 31 -17.54 -34.57 -25.59
C ALA A 31 -18.14 -34.92 -26.96
N GLY A 32 -17.32 -34.91 -28.01
CA GLY A 32 -17.73 -35.40 -29.33
C GLY A 32 -16.79 -34.98 -30.45
N GLY A 33 -15.83 -35.83 -30.79
CA GLY A 33 -15.11 -35.78 -32.05
C GLY A 33 -15.14 -37.17 -32.70
N PRO A 34 -15.40 -37.30 -34.02
CA PRO A 34 -15.20 -38.56 -34.71
C PRO A 34 -13.95 -38.55 -35.62
N ALA A 35 -13.23 -39.66 -35.51
CA ALA A 35 -12.59 -40.48 -36.54
C ALA A 35 -11.60 -39.87 -37.56
N ALA A 36 -10.40 -40.45 -37.54
CA ALA A 36 -9.39 -40.41 -38.60
C ALA A 36 -9.78 -41.26 -39.83
N PRO A 37 -9.09 -41.09 -40.97
CA PRO A 37 -8.90 -42.16 -41.94
C PRO A 37 -7.45 -42.67 -41.97
N ALA A 38 -7.35 -43.95 -42.28
CA ALA A 38 -6.15 -44.76 -42.36
C ALA A 38 -5.51 -44.75 -43.76
N ASP A 39 -4.32 -45.33 -43.78
CA ASP A 39 -3.64 -45.99 -44.91
C ASP A 39 -2.66 -45.14 -45.75
N ARG A 40 -1.37 -45.30 -45.43
CA ARG A 40 -0.37 -45.55 -46.48
C ARG A 40 0.81 -46.37 -45.95
N ARG A 41 0.91 -47.56 -46.53
CA ARG A 41 1.87 -48.66 -46.39
C ARG A 41 3.36 -48.28 -46.30
N LEU A 42 4.05 -49.07 -45.47
CA LEU A 42 5.51 -49.23 -45.35
C LEU A 42 6.14 -49.80 -46.64
N PRO A 43 7.41 -49.48 -46.90
CA PRO A 43 8.49 -50.43 -46.68
C PRO A 43 9.60 -49.73 -45.87
N TRP A 44 10.35 -50.37 -44.97
CA TRP A 44 11.45 -51.28 -45.25
C TRP A 44 11.73 -52.14 -44.01
N LEU A 45 11.74 -53.46 -44.23
CA LEU A 45 12.37 -54.43 -43.33
C LEU A 45 13.89 -54.41 -43.56
N HIS A 46 14.61 -54.79 -42.52
CA HIS A 46 16.07 -55.02 -42.43
C HIS A 46 16.91 -53.89 -41.83
N ALA A 47 16.82 -53.75 -40.51
CA ALA A 47 17.99 -53.40 -39.70
C ALA A 47 18.00 -54.28 -38.45
N ARG A 48 19.06 -55.10 -38.30
CA ARG A 48 19.31 -55.91 -37.10
C ARG A 48 19.59 -54.97 -35.90
N PRO A 49 19.14 -55.28 -34.69
CA PRO A 49 19.48 -54.47 -33.52
C PRO A 49 20.95 -54.72 -33.14
N THR A 50 21.74 -53.65 -33.08
CA THR A 50 23.05 -53.65 -32.43
C THR A 50 22.86 -53.69 -30.90
N PRO A 51 23.73 -54.38 -30.15
CA PRO A 51 23.60 -54.44 -28.69
C PRO A 51 23.96 -53.07 -28.10
N ARG A 52 23.05 -52.51 -27.30
CA ARG A 52 23.33 -51.34 -26.45
C ARG A 52 24.34 -51.72 -25.37
N PRO A 53 25.30 -50.83 -25.02
CA PRO A 53 26.16 -51.04 -23.86
C PRO A 53 25.31 -50.99 -22.59
N GLY A 54 25.60 -51.89 -21.65
CA GLY A 54 24.82 -52.13 -20.45
C GLY A 54 24.49 -50.89 -19.63
N LEU A 55 23.23 -50.82 -19.18
CA LEU A 55 22.88 -50.00 -18.02
C LEU A 55 23.72 -50.50 -16.84
N ARG A 56 24.64 -49.66 -16.37
CA ARG A 56 25.19 -49.81 -15.03
C ARG A 56 24.02 -49.69 -14.05
N ALA A 57 23.86 -50.70 -13.19
CA ALA A 57 23.00 -50.62 -12.03
C ALA A 57 23.37 -49.37 -11.23
N ALA A 58 22.38 -48.53 -10.93
CA ALA A 58 22.53 -47.52 -9.89
C ALA A 58 22.89 -48.25 -8.58
N PRO A 59 23.83 -47.75 -7.78
CA PRO A 59 24.04 -48.32 -6.47
C PRO A 59 22.74 -48.08 -5.69
N VAL A 60 22.16 -49.17 -5.19
CA VAL A 60 21.11 -49.11 -4.16
C VAL A 60 21.81 -48.58 -2.92
N GLY A 61 21.90 -47.25 -2.81
CA GLY A 61 22.29 -46.57 -1.59
C GLY A 61 21.24 -46.88 -0.54
N GLY A 62 21.65 -47.57 0.52
CA GLY A 62 20.79 -47.84 1.66
C GLY A 62 20.13 -46.57 2.16
N LEU A 63 18.87 -46.70 2.58
CA LEU A 63 18.16 -45.63 3.29
C LEU A 63 19.05 -45.12 4.43
N PRO A 64 19.40 -43.82 4.48
CA PRO A 64 20.22 -43.30 5.56
C PRO A 64 19.52 -43.57 6.89
N GLY A 65 20.27 -44.06 7.86
CA GLY A 65 19.74 -44.45 9.16
C GLY A 65 18.94 -43.31 9.81
N THR A 66 17.89 -43.66 10.53
CA THR A 66 16.96 -42.72 11.21
C THR A 66 17.67 -41.64 12.03
N MET A 67 18.88 -41.91 12.51
CA MET A 67 19.72 -40.98 13.26
C MET A 67 20.23 -39.80 12.41
N GLU A 68 20.59 -40.00 11.13
CA GLU A 68 21.09 -38.92 10.26
C GLU A 68 19.99 -37.92 9.92
N TRP A 69 18.75 -38.40 9.73
CA TRP A 69 17.59 -37.55 9.53
C TRP A 69 17.26 -36.70 10.76
N VAL A 70 17.46 -37.26 11.96
CA VAL A 70 17.29 -36.51 13.21
C VAL A 70 18.33 -35.40 13.32
N TRP A 71 19.61 -35.67 13.00
CA TRP A 71 20.64 -34.63 13.00
C TRP A 71 20.42 -33.58 11.90
N ALA A 72 19.96 -33.98 10.72
CA ALA A 72 19.60 -33.06 9.65
C ALA A 72 18.41 -32.16 10.04
N LEU A 73 17.38 -32.71 10.69
CA LEU A 73 16.24 -31.93 11.20
C LEU A 73 16.62 -31.01 12.36
N VAL A 74 17.51 -31.44 13.26
CA VAL A 74 18.05 -30.59 14.35
C VAL A 74 18.91 -29.46 13.79
N LEU A 75 19.73 -29.72 12.76
CA LEU A 75 20.51 -28.68 12.07
C LEU A 75 19.61 -27.70 11.32
N LEU A 76 18.55 -28.17 10.64
CA LEU A 76 17.53 -27.32 10.01
C LEU A 76 16.76 -26.48 11.03
N ALA A 77 16.44 -27.02 12.20
CA ALA A 77 15.80 -26.28 13.29
C ALA A 77 16.73 -25.23 13.92
N ALA A 78 18.03 -25.55 14.07
CA ALA A 78 19.04 -24.61 14.56
C ALA A 78 19.31 -23.47 13.56
N LEU A 79 19.33 -23.77 12.26
CA LEU A 79 19.46 -22.77 11.18
C LEU A 79 18.16 -21.94 10.99
N GLY A 80 16.99 -22.53 11.26
CA GLY A 80 15.69 -21.85 11.17
C GLY A 80 15.38 -20.87 12.30
N SER A 81 16.26 -20.76 13.31
CA SER A 81 16.04 -19.93 14.50
C SER A 81 16.64 -18.52 14.40
N ALA A 82 17.36 -18.20 13.32
CA ALA A 82 17.84 -16.85 13.06
C ALA A 82 16.70 -15.98 12.47
N ARG A 83 15.66 -15.70 13.24
CA ARG A 83 14.93 -14.45 13.02
C ARG A 83 15.93 -13.37 13.38
N ALA A 84 16.44 -12.64 12.38
CA ALA A 84 17.22 -11.44 12.63
C ALA A 84 16.43 -10.59 13.64
N GLU A 85 16.98 -10.40 14.83
CA GLU A 85 16.38 -9.53 15.83
C GLU A 85 16.26 -8.14 15.19
N SER A 86 15.03 -7.64 15.07
CA SER A 86 14.79 -6.37 14.42
C SER A 86 15.38 -5.25 15.26
N ASP A 87 16.39 -4.56 14.74
CA ASP A 87 16.97 -3.40 15.40
C ASP A 87 16.00 -2.22 15.32
N CYS A 88 15.36 -1.90 16.44
CA CYS A 88 14.34 -0.86 16.53
C CYS A 88 14.89 0.55 16.78
N ARG A 89 16.21 0.75 16.69
CA ARG A 89 16.81 2.08 16.82
C ARG A 89 16.44 2.93 15.61
N VAL A 90 15.91 4.12 15.87
CA VAL A 90 15.36 5.01 14.82
C VAL A 90 16.42 5.40 13.80
N SER A 91 17.69 5.50 14.22
CA SER A 91 18.82 5.79 13.32
C SER A 91 19.04 4.72 12.25
N ASN A 92 18.58 3.49 12.48
CA ASN A 92 18.87 2.33 11.64
C ASN A 92 17.76 2.05 10.61
N PHE A 93 16.60 2.71 10.76
CA PHE A 93 15.51 2.61 9.81
C PHE A 93 15.92 3.11 8.43
N GLN A 94 15.67 2.26 7.44
CA GLN A 94 15.90 2.58 6.04
C GLN A 94 14.77 3.46 5.52
N VAL A 95 15.13 4.43 4.67
CA VAL A 95 14.18 5.34 4.03
C VAL A 95 14.28 5.23 2.51
N LYS A 96 13.35 5.87 1.80
CA LYS A 96 13.26 5.78 0.35
C LYS A 96 14.54 6.32 -0.31
N LYS A 97 15.31 5.43 -0.94
CA LYS A 97 16.48 5.83 -1.72
C LYS A 97 16.07 6.72 -2.89
N ASN A 98 16.81 7.81 -3.08
CA ASN A 98 16.60 8.78 -4.16
C ASN A 98 15.13 9.22 -4.25
N PHE A 99 14.56 9.63 -3.12
CA PHE A 99 13.19 10.12 -3.07
C PHE A 99 12.97 11.30 -4.03
N ASP A 100 11.96 11.19 -4.87
CA ASP A 100 11.59 12.17 -5.87
C ASP A 100 10.31 12.90 -5.44
N LYS A 101 10.47 14.15 -5.02
CA LYS A 101 9.37 15.00 -4.54
C LYS A 101 8.31 15.22 -5.62
N ALA A 102 8.72 15.39 -6.88
CA ALA A 102 7.82 15.70 -7.98
C ALA A 102 6.94 14.49 -8.33
N ARG A 103 7.52 13.28 -8.32
CA ARG A 103 6.74 12.04 -8.48
C ARG A 103 5.81 11.76 -7.30
N PHE A 104 6.18 12.22 -6.11
CA PHE A 104 5.36 12.02 -4.91
C PHE A 104 4.17 12.98 -4.80
N ALA A 105 4.21 14.10 -5.53
CA ALA A 105 3.15 15.11 -5.52
C ALA A 105 1.77 14.53 -5.88
N GLY A 106 0.72 15.29 -5.54
CA GLY A 106 -0.69 14.93 -5.73
C GLY A 106 -1.33 14.32 -4.49
N THR A 107 -2.52 13.76 -4.70
CA THR A 107 -3.39 13.24 -3.64
C THR A 107 -2.94 11.89 -3.10
N TRP A 108 -3.04 11.73 -1.78
CA TRP A 108 -2.78 10.50 -1.05
C TRP A 108 -3.87 10.27 0.02
N TYR A 109 -4.48 9.08 -0.01
CA TYR A 109 -5.50 8.65 0.94
C TYR A 109 -4.86 7.81 2.04
N ALA A 110 -4.96 8.22 3.30
CA ALA A 110 -4.42 7.42 4.38
C ALA A 110 -5.33 6.21 4.62
N MET A 111 -4.82 5.00 4.46
CA MET A 111 -5.58 3.75 4.60
C MET A 111 -5.43 3.12 5.99
N ALA A 112 -4.28 3.36 6.63
CA ALA A 112 -4.01 2.90 7.98
C ALA A 112 -3.08 3.88 8.70
N LYS A 113 -3.14 3.90 10.03
CA LYS A 113 -2.19 4.66 10.85
C LYS A 113 -1.85 3.99 12.15
N LYS A 114 -0.64 4.26 12.64
CA LYS A 114 -0.23 4.08 14.03
C LYS A 114 -0.27 5.44 14.71
N ASP A 115 -0.93 5.52 15.85
CA ASP A 115 -1.16 6.77 16.57
C ASP A 115 0.02 7.19 17.47
N PRO A 116 0.34 8.49 17.55
CA PRO A 116 1.20 9.04 18.58
C PRO A 116 0.40 9.24 19.88
N GLU A 117 1.07 9.69 20.93
CA GLU A 117 0.39 10.20 22.11
C GLU A 117 -0.35 11.52 21.83
N GLY A 118 -1.50 11.70 22.48
CA GLY A 118 -2.27 12.95 22.45
C GLY A 118 -3.28 13.08 21.31
N LEU A 119 -3.71 14.31 21.06
CA LEU A 119 -4.70 14.64 20.03
C LEU A 119 -4.11 14.43 18.63
N PHE A 120 -4.83 13.71 17.78
CA PHE A 120 -4.40 13.40 16.42
C PHE A 120 -5.59 13.21 15.48
N LEU A 121 -5.34 13.28 14.16
CA LEU A 121 -6.35 13.02 13.14
C LEU A 121 -6.92 11.61 13.31
N GLN A 122 -8.24 11.47 13.16
CA GLN A 122 -8.96 10.22 13.43
C GLN A 122 -9.22 9.41 12.15
N ASP A 123 -9.89 10.00 11.18
CA ASP A 123 -10.25 9.37 9.90
C ASP A 123 -10.59 10.38 8.80
N ASN A 124 -10.99 9.91 7.62
CA ASN A 124 -11.18 10.71 6.40
C ASN A 124 -9.93 11.53 6.06
N ILE A 125 -8.75 10.92 6.27
CA ILE A 125 -7.47 11.61 6.20
C ILE A 125 -6.97 11.59 4.76
N VAL A 126 -7.03 12.74 4.10
CA VAL A 126 -6.56 12.95 2.73
C VAL A 126 -5.47 14.01 2.75
N ALA A 127 -4.32 13.71 2.15
CA ALA A 127 -3.21 14.63 2.01
C ALA A 127 -2.99 14.98 0.54
N GLU A 128 -2.72 16.24 0.26
CA GLU A 128 -2.37 16.75 -1.07
C GLU A 128 -0.95 17.32 -1.00
N PHE A 129 -0.01 16.70 -1.69
CA PHE A 129 1.39 17.13 -1.71
C PHE A 129 1.69 17.95 -2.96
N SER A 130 2.43 19.04 -2.79
CA SER A 130 2.81 19.96 -3.87
C SER A 130 4.30 20.28 -3.80
N VAL A 131 4.89 20.59 -4.95
CA VAL A 131 6.29 21.03 -5.06
C VAL A 131 6.30 22.33 -5.87
N ASP A 132 6.93 23.37 -5.32
CA ASP A 132 7.05 24.65 -6.02
C ASP A 132 8.21 24.66 -7.03
N GLU A 133 8.32 25.75 -7.80
CA GLU A 133 9.36 25.94 -8.83
C GLU A 133 10.80 25.88 -8.26
N ASN A 134 10.95 26.14 -6.96
CA ASN A 134 12.23 26.08 -6.26
C ASN A 134 12.52 24.69 -5.68
N GLY A 135 11.66 23.70 -5.95
CA GLY A 135 11.80 22.33 -5.44
C GLY A 135 11.41 22.17 -3.97
N ARG A 136 10.74 23.16 -3.37
CA ARG A 136 10.28 23.09 -1.98
C ARG A 136 8.94 22.35 -1.92
N MET A 137 8.89 21.32 -1.09
CA MET A 137 7.67 20.53 -0.89
C MET A 137 6.78 21.19 0.16
N SER A 138 5.47 21.13 -0.06
CA SER A 138 4.42 21.49 0.89
C SER A 138 3.28 20.48 0.80
N ALA A 139 2.39 20.48 1.79
CA ALA A 139 1.19 19.66 1.75
C ALA A 139 0.03 20.35 2.46
N THR A 140 -1.18 20.00 2.05
CA THR A 140 -2.38 20.18 2.86
C THR A 140 -2.92 18.82 3.29
N ALA A 141 -3.56 18.76 4.45
CA ALA A 141 -4.19 17.54 4.93
C ALA A 141 -5.55 17.85 5.55
N LYS A 142 -6.57 17.14 5.09
CA LYS A 142 -7.92 17.18 5.65
C LYS A 142 -8.18 15.90 6.43
N GLY A 143 -8.91 16.01 7.53
CA GLY A 143 -9.39 14.84 8.25
C GLY A 143 -10.21 15.19 9.47
N ARG A 144 -11.02 14.23 9.93
CA ARG A 144 -11.80 14.38 11.15
C ARG A 144 -10.88 14.34 12.36
N VAL A 145 -11.07 15.27 13.29
CA VAL A 145 -10.41 15.28 14.60
C VAL A 145 -11.45 15.42 15.70
N ARG A 146 -11.24 14.71 16.81
CA ARG A 146 -12.12 14.75 17.99
C ARG A 146 -11.45 15.59 19.08
N LEU A 147 -11.88 16.85 19.22
CA LEU A 147 -11.26 17.81 20.14
C LEU A 147 -11.67 17.56 21.60
N LEU A 148 -12.93 17.18 21.81
CA LEU A 148 -13.49 16.84 23.12
C LEU A 148 -14.44 15.65 22.96
N ASN A 149 -14.91 15.10 24.09
CA ASN A 149 -15.94 14.07 24.10
C ASN A 149 -17.21 14.62 23.42
N ASN A 150 -17.39 14.30 22.13
CA ASN A 150 -18.51 14.62 21.24
C ASN A 150 -18.38 15.90 20.40
N TRP A 151 -17.18 16.46 20.26
CA TRP A 151 -16.94 17.54 19.30
C TRP A 151 -15.94 17.12 18.23
N ASP A 152 -16.51 16.69 17.09
CA ASP A 152 -15.78 16.29 15.90
C ASP A 152 -15.77 17.45 14.89
N VAL A 153 -14.59 17.82 14.40
CA VAL A 153 -14.44 18.84 13.37
C VAL A 153 -13.58 18.30 12.23
N CYS A 154 -13.74 18.84 11.03
CA CYS A 154 -12.81 18.60 9.93
C CYS A 154 -11.66 19.59 10.06
N ALA A 155 -10.50 19.08 10.45
CA ALA A 155 -9.28 19.86 10.47
C ALA A 155 -8.77 20.03 9.05
N ASP A 156 -8.42 21.26 8.70
CA ASP A 156 -7.68 21.60 7.48
C ASP A 156 -6.28 22.05 7.91
N MET A 157 -5.30 21.22 7.62
CA MET A 157 -3.92 21.35 8.07
C MET A 157 -3.02 21.71 6.90
N VAL A 158 -2.02 22.54 7.14
CA VAL A 158 -0.99 22.92 6.18
C VAL A 158 0.36 22.52 6.74
N GLY A 159 1.21 21.97 5.88
CA GLY A 159 2.57 21.57 6.18
C GLY A 159 3.57 22.11 5.16
N THR A 160 4.73 22.56 5.64
CA THR A 160 5.89 22.87 4.78
C THR A 160 7.07 22.02 5.19
N PHE A 161 7.80 21.50 4.22
CA PHE A 161 8.91 20.59 4.44
C PHE A 161 10.25 21.30 4.22
N THR A 162 11.16 21.14 5.17
CA THR A 162 12.56 21.54 5.05
C THR A 162 13.41 20.31 4.79
N ASP A 163 14.22 20.38 3.75
CA ASP A 163 15.12 19.30 3.33
C ASP A 163 16.21 19.05 4.37
N THR A 164 16.68 17.80 4.41
CA THR A 164 17.86 17.40 5.18
C THR A 164 18.92 16.82 4.24
N GLU A 165 20.02 16.31 4.78
CA GLU A 165 21.06 15.61 3.99
C GLU A 165 20.52 14.34 3.30
N ASP A 166 19.51 13.70 3.90
CA ASP A 166 18.84 12.54 3.32
C ASP A 166 17.59 13.00 2.54
N PRO A 167 17.49 12.71 1.23
CA PRO A 167 16.41 13.22 0.39
C PRO A 167 15.01 12.71 0.79
N ALA A 168 14.91 11.65 1.59
CA ALA A 168 13.64 11.12 2.07
C ALA A 168 13.28 11.57 3.49
N LYS A 169 14.15 12.34 4.17
CA LYS A 169 13.92 12.83 5.52
C LYS A 169 13.73 14.35 5.50
N PHE A 170 12.62 14.80 6.06
CA PHE A 170 12.27 16.21 6.13
C PHE A 170 11.97 16.63 7.57
N LYS A 171 12.14 17.93 7.85
CA LYS A 171 11.51 18.58 8.99
C LYS A 171 10.21 19.22 8.52
N MET A 172 9.07 18.74 9.02
CA MET A 172 7.75 19.24 8.66
C MET A 172 7.26 20.23 9.71
N LYS A 173 7.14 21.49 9.31
CA LYS A 173 6.42 22.50 10.10
C LYS A 173 4.96 22.48 9.69
N TYR A 174 4.05 22.30 10.64
CA TYR A 174 2.61 22.22 10.36
C TYR A 174 1.78 23.12 11.27
N TRP A 175 0.61 23.51 10.78
CA TRP A 175 -0.40 24.28 11.50
C TRP A 175 -1.77 24.05 10.87
N GLY A 176 -2.84 24.17 11.65
CA GLY A 176 -4.19 24.21 11.09
C GLY A 176 -4.59 25.60 10.62
N VAL A 177 -5.50 25.67 9.65
CA VAL A 177 -6.06 26.92 9.13
C VAL A 177 -6.83 27.68 10.22
N ALA A 178 -7.53 26.95 11.08
CA ALA A 178 -8.16 27.51 12.26
C ALA A 178 -7.18 27.58 13.45
N SER A 179 -7.15 28.70 14.16
CA SER A 179 -6.17 28.99 15.22
C SER A 179 -6.20 28.04 16.42
N PHE A 180 -7.32 27.35 16.64
CA PHE A 180 -7.47 26.35 17.69
C PHE A 180 -6.87 24.98 17.33
N LEU A 181 -6.50 24.76 16.07
CA LEU A 181 -5.85 23.53 15.64
C LEU A 181 -4.36 23.55 16.02
N GLN A 182 -3.80 22.35 16.18
CA GLN A 182 -2.41 22.20 16.60
C GLN A 182 -1.43 22.78 15.57
N LYS A 183 -0.31 23.29 16.08
CA LYS A 183 0.87 23.67 15.29
C LYS A 183 2.10 23.04 15.90
N GLY A 184 3.07 22.67 15.08
CA GLY A 184 4.24 21.97 15.56
C GLY A 184 5.31 21.79 14.49
N ASN A 185 6.37 21.09 14.88
CA ASN A 185 7.40 20.63 13.96
C ASN A 185 7.64 19.15 14.26
N ASP A 186 7.44 18.30 13.27
CA ASP A 186 7.67 16.87 13.37
C ASP A 186 8.69 16.44 12.31
N ASP A 187 9.38 15.34 12.56
CA ASP A 187 10.12 14.64 11.51
C ASP A 187 9.13 14.03 10.52
N HIS A 188 9.45 14.07 9.23
CA HIS A 188 8.63 13.47 8.19
C HIS A 188 9.50 12.65 7.27
N TRP A 189 9.50 11.34 7.48
CA TRP A 189 10.33 10.42 6.72
C TRP A 189 9.45 9.59 5.77
N ILE A 190 9.87 9.51 4.52
CA ILE A 190 9.27 8.59 3.55
C ILE A 190 10.07 7.29 3.63
N ILE A 191 9.49 6.28 4.27
CA ILE A 191 10.14 4.98 4.50
C ILE A 191 10.25 4.21 3.19
N ASP A 192 9.13 4.10 2.47
CA ASP A 192 9.11 3.52 1.13
C ASP A 192 7.89 4.04 0.36
N THR A 193 7.98 4.02 -0.95
CA THR A 193 6.90 4.38 -1.87
C THR A 193 7.26 3.94 -3.27
N ASP A 194 6.28 3.53 -4.06
CA ASP A 194 6.43 3.39 -5.51
C ASP A 194 5.89 4.60 -6.28
N TYR A 195 5.51 5.67 -5.57
CA TYR A 195 4.91 6.92 -6.04
C TYR A 195 3.48 6.80 -6.58
N ASP A 196 3.15 5.65 -7.18
CA ASP A 196 1.97 5.48 -8.01
C ASP A 196 0.89 4.62 -7.33
N THR A 197 1.21 3.87 -6.28
CA THR A 197 0.23 3.02 -5.57
C THR A 197 0.24 3.22 -4.07
N TYR A 198 1.40 3.19 -3.41
CA TYR A 198 1.50 3.20 -1.95
C TYR A 198 2.61 4.12 -1.45
N ALA A 199 2.47 4.54 -0.19
CA ALA A 199 3.57 5.13 0.55
C ALA A 199 3.49 4.77 2.03
N VAL A 200 4.64 4.60 2.68
CA VAL A 200 4.77 4.44 4.13
C VAL A 200 5.52 5.66 4.66
N GLN A 201 4.84 6.44 5.48
CA GLN A 201 5.39 7.61 6.14
C GLN A 201 5.66 7.29 7.62
N TYR A 202 6.72 7.86 8.18
CA TYR A 202 7.06 7.68 9.60
C TYR A 202 7.50 8.99 10.23
N SER A 203 7.22 9.13 11.52
CA SER A 203 7.73 10.18 12.37
C SER A 203 8.03 9.65 13.77
N CYS A 204 9.14 10.11 14.34
CA CYS A 204 9.46 9.93 15.75
C CYS A 204 9.52 11.29 16.43
N ARG A 205 8.67 11.52 17.43
CA ARG A 205 8.60 12.77 18.20
C ARG A 205 9.55 12.76 19.39
N LEU A 206 9.77 11.59 19.98
CA LEU A 206 10.61 11.44 21.16
C LEU A 206 11.42 10.14 21.09
N LEU A 207 12.73 10.23 21.30
CA LEU A 207 13.62 9.08 21.40
C LEU A 207 13.74 8.61 22.85
N ASN A 208 13.82 7.30 23.04
CA ASN A 208 14.31 6.68 24.26
C ASN A 208 15.84 6.81 24.37
N LEU A 209 16.38 6.54 25.56
CA LEU A 209 17.83 6.57 25.81
C LEU A 209 18.62 5.54 24.99
N ASP A 210 18.00 4.41 24.63
CA ASP A 210 18.61 3.37 23.79
C ASP A 210 18.58 3.71 22.28
N GLY A 211 17.90 4.80 21.90
CA GLY A 211 17.71 5.25 20.51
C GLY A 211 16.48 4.66 19.81
N THR A 212 15.66 3.88 20.49
CA THR A 212 14.32 3.49 20.00
C THR A 212 13.35 4.68 20.12
N CYS A 213 12.18 4.61 19.48
CA CYS A 213 11.20 5.68 19.56
C CYS A 213 10.22 5.49 20.72
N ALA A 214 10.07 6.50 21.57
CA ALA A 214 9.09 6.54 22.65
C ALA A 214 7.71 6.98 22.16
N ASP A 215 7.65 8.01 21.31
CA ASP A 215 6.41 8.52 20.73
C ASP A 215 6.57 8.64 19.20
N SER A 216 5.84 7.80 18.48
CA SER A 216 5.89 7.70 17.02
C SER A 216 4.51 7.75 16.41
N TYR A 217 4.43 8.18 15.16
CA TYR A 217 3.27 7.92 14.32
C TYR A 217 3.70 7.51 12.92
N SER A 218 2.80 6.84 12.23
CA SER A 218 3.05 6.42 10.86
C SER A 218 1.74 6.31 10.10
N PHE A 219 1.78 6.70 8.83
CA PHE A 219 0.69 6.53 7.89
C PHE A 219 1.05 5.56 6.77
N VAL A 220 0.09 4.73 6.39
CA VAL A 220 0.08 4.02 5.12
C VAL A 220 -0.85 4.77 4.18
N PHE A 221 -0.30 5.31 3.11
CA PHE A 221 -1.04 6.01 2.08
C PHE A 221 -1.28 5.12 0.85
N SER A 222 -2.38 5.38 0.16
CA SER A 222 -2.74 4.81 -1.13
C SER A 222 -3.09 5.92 -2.11
N ARG A 223 -2.80 5.73 -3.40
CA ARG A 223 -3.36 6.58 -4.47
C ARG A 223 -4.84 6.29 -4.72
N ASP A 224 -5.29 5.05 -4.47
CA ASP A 224 -6.68 4.61 -4.62
C ASP A 224 -7.34 4.45 -3.24
N PRO A 225 -8.43 5.19 -2.93
CA PRO A 225 -9.13 5.06 -1.65
C PRO A 225 -9.80 3.69 -1.45
N ASN A 226 -9.94 2.88 -2.52
CA ASN A 226 -10.49 1.53 -2.42
C ASN A 226 -9.49 0.50 -1.87
N GLY A 227 -8.22 0.87 -1.72
CA GLY A 227 -7.20 0.05 -1.08
C GLY A 227 -5.93 -0.16 -1.92
N LEU A 228 -5.08 -1.06 -1.44
CA LEU A 228 -3.77 -1.34 -2.03
C LEU A 228 -3.77 -2.65 -2.83
N PRO A 229 -3.03 -2.74 -3.95
CA PRO A 229 -2.75 -4.01 -4.62
C PRO A 229 -2.04 -5.01 -3.69
N LEU A 230 -2.20 -6.31 -3.94
CA LEU A 230 -1.63 -7.37 -3.09
C LEU A 230 -0.10 -7.25 -2.91
N GLU A 231 0.63 -6.88 -3.97
CA GLU A 231 2.09 -6.70 -3.87
C GLU A 231 2.46 -5.50 -2.99
N ALA A 232 1.73 -4.39 -3.10
CA ALA A 232 1.93 -3.24 -2.21
C ALA A 232 1.62 -3.59 -0.75
N GLN A 233 0.57 -4.38 -0.49
CA GLN A 233 0.24 -4.83 0.86
C GLN A 233 1.37 -5.64 1.51
N LYS A 234 2.03 -6.53 0.75
CA LYS A 234 3.18 -7.31 1.25
C LYS A 234 4.35 -6.40 1.62
N ILE A 235 4.68 -5.42 0.77
CA ILE A 235 5.76 -4.47 1.02
C ILE A 235 5.45 -3.61 2.24
N VAL A 236 4.24 -3.04 2.30
CA VAL A 236 3.79 -2.25 3.46
C VAL A 236 3.91 -3.07 4.74
N ARG A 237 3.46 -4.33 4.73
CA ARG A 237 3.55 -5.20 5.91
C ARG A 237 4.99 -5.41 6.36
N GLN A 238 5.90 -5.66 5.41
CA GLN A 238 7.32 -5.78 5.70
C GLN A 238 7.88 -4.47 6.30
N ARG A 239 7.57 -3.30 5.73
CA ARG A 239 8.03 -2.01 6.26
C ARG A 239 7.50 -1.74 7.67
N GLN A 240 6.26 -2.13 7.97
CA GLN A 240 5.70 -2.02 9.33
C GLN A 240 6.48 -2.88 10.34
N GLU A 241 6.94 -4.06 9.94
CA GLU A 241 7.76 -4.95 10.76
C GLU A 241 9.17 -4.38 10.98
N GLU A 242 9.80 -3.87 9.92
CA GLU A 242 11.13 -3.24 9.98
C GLU A 242 11.15 -1.97 10.86
N LEU A 243 10.02 -1.25 10.95
CA LEU A 243 9.84 -0.10 11.85
C LEU A 243 9.48 -0.50 13.29
N CYS A 244 9.36 -1.79 13.60
CA CYS A 244 8.88 -2.31 14.88
C CYS A 244 7.45 -1.84 15.28
N LEU A 245 6.61 -1.54 14.28
CA LEU A 245 5.23 -1.07 14.45
C LEU A 245 4.18 -2.12 13.99
N ALA A 246 4.61 -3.35 13.71
CA ALA A 246 3.72 -4.41 13.27
C ALA A 246 2.57 -4.65 14.28
N ARG A 247 1.34 -4.70 13.76
CA ARG A 247 0.08 -4.87 14.53
C ARG A 247 -0.31 -3.66 15.41
N GLN A 248 0.37 -2.53 15.30
CA GLN A 248 0.01 -1.29 16.00
C GLN A 248 -0.82 -0.32 15.12
N TYR A 249 -1.02 -0.65 13.85
CA TYR A 249 -1.81 0.15 12.93
C TYR A 249 -3.29 -0.18 13.05
N ARG A 250 -4.13 0.85 12.95
CA ARG A 250 -5.57 0.74 12.74
C ARG A 250 -5.94 1.24 11.36
N LEU A 251 -7.00 0.68 10.79
CA LEU A 251 -7.55 1.13 9.51
C LEU A 251 -8.22 2.50 9.66
N ILE A 252 -8.22 3.25 8.57
CA ILE A 252 -8.81 4.58 8.45
C ILE A 252 -9.99 4.47 7.49
N VAL A 253 -11.15 4.96 7.94
CA VAL A 253 -12.37 4.98 7.13
C VAL A 253 -12.41 6.26 6.28
N HIS A 254 -12.85 6.11 5.03
CA HIS A 254 -13.20 7.22 4.15
C HIS A 254 -14.69 7.11 3.82
N ASN A 255 -15.49 8.01 4.40
CA ASN A 255 -16.95 8.04 4.23
C ASN A 255 -17.47 9.43 3.81
N GLY A 256 -16.55 10.31 3.38
CA GLY A 256 -16.86 11.64 2.89
C GLY A 256 -17.28 12.65 3.97
N TYR A 257 -16.99 12.37 5.24
CA TYR A 257 -17.35 13.25 6.36
C TYR A 257 -16.80 14.68 6.17
N CYS A 258 -15.62 14.81 5.55
CA CYS A 258 -14.94 16.10 5.32
C CYS A 258 -15.04 16.64 3.90
N ASP A 259 -15.83 16.02 3.01
CA ASP A 259 -15.97 16.46 1.61
C ASP A 259 -16.95 17.63 1.44
N GLY A 260 -17.76 17.90 2.47
CA GLY A 260 -18.64 19.05 2.55
C GLY A 260 -19.91 18.92 1.69
N ARG A 261 -21.06 18.78 2.36
CA ARG A 261 -22.07 19.82 2.17
C ARG A 261 -21.74 20.91 3.18
N SER A 262 -21.01 21.93 2.73
CA SER A 262 -21.10 23.24 3.36
C SER A 262 -22.55 23.70 3.17
N GLU A 263 -23.42 23.52 4.16
CA GLU A 263 -24.62 24.35 4.20
C GLU A 263 -24.11 25.81 4.31
N PRO A 264 -24.56 26.72 3.43
CA PRO A 264 -24.37 28.13 3.67
C PRO A 264 -25.05 28.41 5.01
N ASN A 265 -24.30 28.87 6.01
CA ASN A 265 -24.89 29.50 7.18
C ASN A 265 -25.68 30.72 6.69
N THR A 266 -26.96 30.53 6.37
CA THR A 266 -27.98 31.56 6.45
C THR A 266 -28.29 31.76 7.93
N LEU A 267 -27.63 32.75 8.53
CA LEU A 267 -28.12 33.52 9.66
C LEU A 267 -28.05 34.99 9.28
#